data_AF-A0A8K0N653-F1
#
_entry.id   AF-A0A8K0N653-F1
#
_cell.length_a   1.000
_cell.length_b   1.000
_cell.length_c   1.000
_cell.angle_alpha   90.00
_cell.angle_beta   90.00
_cell.angle_gamma   90.00
#
_symmetry.space_group_name_H-M   'P 1'
#
loop_
_entity.id
_entity.type
_entity.pdbx_description
1 polymer ?
#
loop_
_entity_poly.entity_id
_entity_poly.type
_entity_poly.pdbx_seq_one_letter_code
_entity_poly.pdbx_strand_id
1 'polypeptide(L)'
;MVFYFVMKQLVPGSLLQRFVDGDDEFRNSRFKLIPSVPKGSWIVRQSVGSSPCLLGKAVDCTYIRRPNYLEIDVDIGSSTIANGVLGLVLGVVTSLVVDMAFLIQANTSEELPEQLIGAVRVSHLELSSAMISGLDNNPADSIH
;
A
#
# COMPACT_ATOMS: atom_id res chain seq x y z
N MET A 1 9.73 -0.08 -1.12
CA MET A 1 9.52 1.23 -0.45
C MET A 1 8.75 0.98 0.83
N VAL A 2 8.98 1.73 1.89
CA VAL A 2 8.26 1.55 3.17
C VAL A 2 7.59 2.85 3.55
N PHE A 3 6.30 2.80 3.89
CA PHE A 3 5.51 3.95 4.31
C PHE A 3 4.97 3.73 5.72
N TYR A 4 5.24 4.68 6.62
CA TYR A 4 4.74 4.64 8.00
C TYR A 4 3.59 5.62 8.16
N PHE A 5 2.46 5.11 8.64
CA PHE A 5 1.28 5.90 8.95
C PHE A 5 0.91 5.74 10.42
N VAL A 6 0.73 6.86 11.11
CA VAL A 6 0.23 6.85 12.49
C VAL A 6 -1.28 6.95 12.44
N MET A 7 -1.93 5.98 13.07
CA MET A 7 -3.39 5.92 13.13
C MET A 7 -3.88 6.33 14.52
N LYS A 8 -5.15 6.77 14.58
CA LYS A 8 -5.83 6.99 15.87
C LYS A 8 -6.00 5.66 16.60
N GLN A 9 -6.20 5.75 17.91
CA GLN A 9 -6.55 4.59 18.74
C GLN A 9 -7.73 3.82 18.14
N LEU A 10 -7.63 2.49 18.19
CA LEU A 10 -8.66 1.61 17.65
C LEU A 10 -9.95 1.76 18.48
N VAL A 11 -11.02 2.18 17.82
CA VAL A 11 -12.34 2.26 18.44
C VAL A 11 -13.02 0.90 18.35
N PRO A 12 -13.54 0.35 19.47
CA PRO A 12 -14.27 -0.92 19.48
C PRO A 12 -15.37 -0.99 18.41
N GLY A 13 -15.37 -2.05 17.60
CA GLY A 13 -16.33 -2.28 16.53
C GLY A 13 -16.11 -1.47 15.24
N SER A 14 -15.15 -0.53 15.23
CA SER A 14 -14.87 0.27 14.05
C SER A 14 -14.37 -0.57 12.87
N LEU A 15 -14.58 -0.08 11.64
CA LEU A 15 -14.04 -0.71 10.43
C LEU A 15 -12.50 -0.85 10.51
N LEU A 16 -11.83 0.14 11.09
CA LEU A 16 -10.38 0.10 11.28
C LEU A 16 -9.97 -1.02 12.23
N GLN A 17 -10.62 -1.15 13.39
CA GLN A 17 -10.32 -2.24 14.31
C GLN A 17 -10.57 -3.60 13.65
N ARG A 18 -11.71 -3.78 12.99
CA ARG A 18 -12.05 -5.03 12.28
C ARG A 18 -11.04 -5.37 11.19
N PHE A 19 -10.50 -4.38 10.50
CA PHE A 19 -9.45 -4.59 9.50
C PHE A 19 -8.12 -5.02 10.15
N VAL A 20 -7.72 -4.34 11.23
CA VAL A 20 -6.47 -4.63 11.93
C VAL A 20 -6.50 -6.02 12.57
N ASP A 21 -7.60 -6.38 13.21
CA ASP A 21 -7.75 -7.64 13.95
C ASP A 21 -8.40 -8.77 13.11
N GLY A 22 -8.79 -8.49 11.86
CA GLY A 22 -9.43 -9.44 10.95
C GLY A 22 -8.48 -10.51 10.41
N ASP A 23 -9.01 -11.40 9.56
CA ASP A 23 -8.21 -12.36 8.80
C ASP A 23 -7.75 -11.76 7.45
N ASP A 24 -6.89 -12.49 6.75
CA ASP A 24 -6.33 -12.03 5.48
C ASP A 24 -7.38 -11.98 4.36
N GLU A 25 -8.41 -12.84 4.40
CA GLU A 25 -9.51 -12.77 3.45
C GLU A 25 -10.27 -11.44 3.59
N PHE A 26 -10.61 -11.06 4.82
CA PHE A 26 -11.22 -9.78 5.11
C PHE A 26 -10.29 -8.64 4.70
N ARG A 27 -9.02 -8.64 5.11
CA ARG A 27 -8.07 -7.57 4.74
C ARG A 27 -7.91 -7.43 3.23
N ASN A 28 -7.74 -8.53 2.50
CA ASN A 28 -7.63 -8.52 1.05
C ASN A 28 -8.88 -8.00 0.37
N SER A 29 -10.06 -8.28 0.93
CA SER A 29 -11.33 -7.76 0.41
C SER A 29 -11.56 -6.28 0.66
N ARG A 30 -10.76 -5.65 1.53
CA ARG A 30 -10.96 -4.28 2.02
C ARG A 30 -9.81 -3.33 1.71
N PHE A 31 -8.58 -3.82 1.59
CA PHE A 31 -7.40 -2.98 1.37
C PHE A 31 -7.43 -2.36 -0.02
N LYS A 32 -7.59 -1.04 -0.08
CA LYS A 32 -7.85 -0.29 -1.31
C LYS A 32 -6.75 0.73 -1.58
N LEU A 33 -6.34 0.84 -2.83
CA LEU A 33 -5.41 1.85 -3.32
C LEU A 33 -6.14 2.78 -4.31
N ILE A 34 -5.93 4.08 -4.15
CA ILE A 34 -6.30 5.08 -5.14
C ILE A 34 -5.02 5.73 -5.65
N PRO A 35 -4.59 5.42 -6.88
CA PRO A 35 -3.43 6.07 -7.49
C PRO A 35 -3.83 7.34 -8.23
N SER A 36 -2.90 8.28 -8.33
CA SER A 36 -2.96 9.40 -9.25
C SER A 36 -1.56 9.74 -9.73
N VAL A 37 -1.43 10.17 -11.00
CA VAL A 37 -0.13 10.53 -11.58
C VAL A 37 -0.16 12.01 -12.01
N PRO A 38 0.04 12.94 -11.04
CA PRO A 38 0.07 14.38 -11.34
C PRO A 38 1.09 14.76 -12.41
N LYS A 39 2.27 14.11 -12.41
CA LYS A 39 3.34 14.36 -13.39
C LYS A 39 3.81 13.05 -14.01
N GLY A 40 3.68 12.96 -15.33
CA GLY A 40 4.10 11.81 -16.12
C GLY A 40 3.60 11.91 -17.55
N SER A 41 4.18 11.11 -18.44
CA SER A 41 3.70 11.02 -19.82
C SER A 41 2.29 10.41 -19.85
N TRP A 42 1.52 10.72 -20.90
CA TRP A 42 0.16 10.18 -21.06
C TRP A 42 0.13 8.65 -21.01
N ILE A 43 1.12 7.97 -21.62
CA ILE A 43 1.21 6.52 -21.59
C ILE A 43 1.37 5.96 -20.17
N VAL A 44 2.20 6.60 -19.33
CA VAL A 44 2.36 6.19 -17.92
C VAL A 44 1.07 6.42 -17.14
N ARG A 45 0.42 7.57 -17.32
CA ARG A 45 -0.86 7.87 -16.66
C ARG A 45 -1.93 6.85 -17.03
N GLN A 46 -2.00 6.44 -18.29
CA GLN A 46 -2.94 5.42 -18.74
C GLN A 46 -2.61 4.03 -18.19
N SER A 47 -1.33 3.65 -18.12
CA SER A 47 -0.92 2.34 -17.59
C SER A 47 -1.13 2.21 -16.08
N VAL A 48 -0.85 3.26 -15.30
CA VAL A 48 -1.12 3.27 -13.85
C VAL A 48 -2.63 3.36 -13.58
N GLY A 49 -3.35 4.11 -14.41
CA GLY A 49 -4.75 4.42 -14.21
C GLY A 49 -4.98 5.45 -13.10
N SER A 50 -6.25 5.81 -12.92
CA SER A 50 -6.71 6.71 -11.85
C SER A 50 -7.90 6.14 -11.07
N SER A 51 -8.26 4.89 -11.35
CA SER A 51 -9.39 4.21 -10.73
C SER A 51 -8.95 3.56 -9.43
N PRO A 52 -9.76 3.63 -8.36
CA PRO A 52 -9.54 2.85 -7.16
C PRO A 52 -9.45 1.35 -7.48
N CYS A 53 -8.55 0.63 -6.82
CA CYS A 53 -8.46 -0.83 -6.92
C CYS A 53 -8.35 -1.47 -5.52
N LEU A 54 -8.95 -2.65 -5.35
CA LEU A 54 -8.73 -3.48 -4.17
C LEU A 54 -7.35 -4.13 -4.29
N LEU A 55 -6.35 -3.49 -3.68
CA LEU A 55 -4.95 -3.88 -3.80
C LEU A 55 -4.72 -5.31 -3.32
N GLY A 56 -5.33 -5.69 -2.19
CA GLY A 56 -5.23 -7.06 -1.65
C GLY A 56 -5.91 -8.14 -2.49
N LYS A 57 -6.66 -7.79 -3.55
CA LYS A 57 -7.14 -8.74 -4.57
C LYS A 57 -6.31 -8.73 -5.85
N ALA A 58 -5.54 -7.66 -6.08
CA ALA A 58 -4.83 -7.44 -7.32
C ALA A 58 -3.40 -8.00 -7.29
N VAL A 59 -2.82 -8.06 -6.09
CA VAL A 59 -1.45 -8.54 -5.80
C VAL A 59 -1.44 -9.26 -4.47
N ASP A 60 -0.42 -10.08 -4.23
CA ASP A 60 -0.30 -10.82 -2.99
C ASP A 60 0.09 -9.86 -1.87
N CYS A 61 -0.60 -9.97 -0.74
CA CYS A 61 -0.34 -9.16 0.45
C CYS A 61 -0.06 -10.08 1.65
N THR A 62 1.04 -9.84 2.35
CA THR A 62 1.34 -10.51 3.62
C THR A 62 1.07 -9.55 4.78
N TYR A 63 0.35 -10.01 5.79
CA TYR A 63 -0.06 -9.18 6.93
C TYR A 63 0.62 -9.63 8.22
N ILE A 64 1.31 -8.71 8.88
CA ILE A 64 2.00 -8.98 10.16
C ILE A 64 1.37 -8.10 11.23
N ARG A 65 0.50 -8.70 12.06
CA ARG A 65 -0.13 -8.03 13.20
C ARG A 65 0.75 -8.18 14.44
N ARG A 66 1.27 -7.07 14.95
CA ARG A 66 1.97 -6.95 16.26
C ARG A 66 1.15 -6.09 17.21
N PRO A 67 1.42 -6.06 18.54
CA PRO A 67 0.59 -5.31 19.48
C PRO A 67 0.33 -3.84 19.08
N ASN A 68 1.36 -3.17 18.57
CA ASN A 68 1.33 -1.72 18.31
C ASN A 68 1.25 -1.34 16.83
N TYR A 69 1.32 -2.30 15.90
CA TYR A 69 1.28 -2.00 14.47
C TYR A 69 0.73 -3.17 13.65
N LEU A 70 0.28 -2.83 12.45
CA LEU A 70 0.01 -3.77 11.37
C LEU A 70 0.96 -3.43 10.24
N GLU A 71 1.72 -4.41 9.80
CA GLU A 71 2.55 -4.33 8.60
C GLU A 71 1.86 -5.07 7.46
N ILE A 72 1.94 -4.49 6.26
CA ILE A 72 1.32 -4.99 5.04
C ILE A 72 2.39 -4.99 3.96
N ASP A 73 2.93 -6.17 3.66
CA ASP A 73 3.86 -6.35 2.55
C ASP A 73 3.07 -6.56 1.28
N VAL A 74 3.31 -5.70 0.28
CA VAL A 74 2.60 -5.73 -1.00
C VAL A 74 3.57 -6.21 -2.07
N ASP A 75 3.41 -7.46 -2.54
CA ASP A 75 4.24 -8.03 -3.59
C ASP A 75 3.68 -7.70 -4.98
N ILE A 76 4.11 -6.57 -5.54
CA ILE A 76 3.75 -6.16 -6.91
C ILE A 76 4.21 -7.17 -7.97
N GLY A 77 5.28 -7.93 -7.69
CA GLY A 77 5.83 -8.93 -8.59
C GLY A 77 4.94 -10.16 -8.76
N SER A 78 4.01 -10.41 -7.83
CA SER A 78 3.10 -11.56 -7.87
C SER A 78 2.06 -11.47 -9.00
N SER A 79 1.84 -10.27 -9.55
CA SER A 79 0.87 -10.03 -10.63
C SER A 79 1.57 -9.62 -11.92
N THR A 80 1.36 -10.40 -12.99
CA THR A 80 1.90 -10.08 -14.32
C THR A 80 1.46 -8.69 -14.79
N ILE A 81 0.23 -8.29 -14.48
CA ILE A 81 -0.31 -6.97 -14.84
C ILE A 81 0.42 -5.88 -14.05
N ALA A 82 0.48 -6.02 -12.72
CA ALA A 82 1.11 -5.01 -11.87
C ALA A 82 2.62 -4.89 -12.15
N ASN A 83 3.30 -6.01 -12.38
CA ASN A 83 4.71 -6.05 -12.77
C ASN A 83 4.95 -5.39 -14.14
N GLY A 84 4.04 -5.57 -15.09
CA GLY A 84 4.07 -4.86 -16.38
C GLY A 84 3.97 -3.34 -16.22
N VAL A 85 3.05 -2.86 -15.38
CA VAL A 85 2.94 -1.43 -15.05
C VAL A 85 4.20 -0.93 -14.34
N LEU A 86 4.72 -1.70 -13.37
CA LEU A 86 5.95 -1.38 -12.66
C LEU A 86 7.13 -1.20 -13.64
N GLY A 87 7.32 -2.13 -14.58
CA GLY A 87 8.38 -2.03 -15.58
C GLY A 87 8.35 -0.73 -16.40
N LEU A 88 7.15 -0.26 -16.77
CA LEU A 88 6.98 1.02 -17.46
C LEU A 88 7.33 2.22 -16.55
N VAL A 89 6.88 2.18 -15.30
CA VAL A 89 7.11 3.24 -14.31
C VAL A 89 8.60 3.37 -13.99
N LEU A 90 9.30 2.25 -13.76
CA LEU A 90 10.71 2.22 -13.37
C LEU A 90 11.61 2.94 -14.40
N GLY A 91 11.32 2.81 -15.69
CA GLY A 91 12.13 3.43 -16.75
C GLY A 91 12.10 4.96 -16.76
N VAL A 92 11.08 5.58 -16.13
CA VAL A 92 10.88 7.04 -16.15
C VAL A 92 10.67 7.64 -14.76
N VAL A 93 10.85 6.85 -13.70
CA VAL A 93 10.47 7.16 -12.31
C VAL A 93 11.12 8.45 -11.77
N THR A 94 12.32 8.79 -12.22
CA THR A 94 13.03 10.03 -11.85
C THR A 94 12.34 11.29 -12.38
N SER A 95 11.42 11.17 -13.35
CA SER A 95 10.65 12.27 -13.92
C SER A 95 9.17 12.27 -13.50
N LEU A 96 8.74 11.25 -12.76
CA LEU A 96 7.35 11.05 -12.36
C LEU A 96 7.03 11.67 -11.00
N VAL A 97 5.76 12.00 -10.83
CA VAL A 97 5.14 12.23 -9.53
C VAL A 97 3.89 11.35 -9.47
N VAL A 98 3.80 10.52 -8.43
CA VAL A 98 2.71 9.60 -8.18
C VAL A 98 2.17 9.84 -6.77
N ASP A 99 0.86 10.03 -6.68
CA ASP A 99 0.11 10.07 -5.42
C ASP A 99 -0.56 8.73 -5.20
N MET A 100 -0.52 8.25 -3.97
CA MET A 100 -1.15 7.00 -3.55
C MET A 100 -1.90 7.25 -2.25
N ALA A 101 -3.19 6.97 -2.22
CA ALA A 101 -3.98 6.93 -1.01
C ALA A 101 -4.37 5.47 -0.71
N PHE A 102 -4.08 5.03 0.52
CA PHE A 102 -4.39 3.70 1.02
C PHE A 102 -5.60 3.79 1.95
N LEU A 103 -6.62 3.00 1.69
CA LEU A 103 -7.90 3.04 2.41
C LEU A 103 -8.39 1.65 2.77
N ILE A 104 -9.32 1.61 3.72
CA ILE A 104 -10.15 0.45 4.02
C ILE A 104 -11.51 0.68 3.37
N GLN A 105 -11.87 -0.17 2.40
CA GLN A 105 -13.11 -0.08 1.65
C GLN A 105 -14.32 -0.40 2.53
N ALA A 106 -15.31 0.49 2.49
CA ALA A 106 -16.64 0.26 3.04
C ALA A 106 -17.48 -0.54 2.03
N ASN A 107 -18.17 -1.56 2.50
CA ASN A 107 -19.09 -2.37 1.69
C ASN A 107 -20.55 -2.21 2.14
N THR A 108 -20.80 -1.59 3.29
CA THR A 108 -22.14 -1.25 3.77
C THR A 108 -22.27 0.24 4.06
N SER A 109 -23.51 0.72 4.15
CA SER A 109 -23.78 2.12 4.48
C SER A 109 -23.28 2.51 5.87
N GLU A 110 -23.28 1.59 6.85
CA GLU A 110 -22.75 1.89 8.20
C GLU A 110 -21.23 1.98 8.23
N GLU A 111 -20.55 1.38 7.25
CA GLU A 111 -19.10 1.44 7.11
C GLU A 111 -18.61 2.73 6.45
N LEU A 112 -19.53 3.55 5.91
CA LEU A 112 -19.19 4.82 5.30
C LEU A 112 -19.01 5.93 6.35
N PRO A 113 -18.07 6.87 6.11
CA PRO A 113 -17.16 6.92 4.96
C PRO A 113 -16.03 5.90 5.08
N GLU A 114 -15.46 5.53 3.93
CA GLU A 114 -14.24 4.70 3.87
C GLU A 114 -13.12 5.32 4.71
N GLN A 115 -12.32 4.46 5.35
CA GLN A 115 -11.30 4.91 6.28
C GLN A 115 -9.95 5.06 5.57
N LEU A 116 -9.48 6.30 5.41
CA LEU A 116 -8.13 6.60 4.91
C LEU A 116 -7.09 6.16 5.95
N ILE A 117 -6.19 5.26 5.56
CA ILE A 117 -5.03 4.85 6.36
C ILE A 117 -3.96 5.93 6.27
N GLY A 118 -3.67 6.34 5.04
CA GLY A 118 -2.65 7.34 4.75
C GLY A 118 -2.55 7.63 3.27
N ALA A 119 -1.87 8.73 2.95
CA ALA A 119 -1.55 9.09 1.58
C ALA A 119 -0.08 9.49 1.49
N VAL A 120 0.52 9.19 0.35
CA VAL A 120 1.92 9.50 0.08
C VAL A 120 2.06 10.01 -1.35
N ARG A 121 2.95 10.99 -1.52
CA ARG A 121 3.44 11.43 -2.82
C ARG A 121 4.87 10.91 -2.98
N VAL A 122 5.10 10.16 -4.05
CA VAL A 122 6.43 9.78 -4.52
C VAL A 122 6.78 10.69 -5.68
N SER A 123 7.89 11.42 -5.56
CA SER A 123 8.28 12.45 -6.53
C SER A 123 9.73 12.25 -6.92
N HIS A 124 9.98 12.17 -8.22
CA HIS A 124 11.34 12.15 -8.78
C HIS A 124 12.24 11.10 -8.11
N LEU A 125 11.72 9.88 -7.95
CA LEU A 125 12.39 8.82 -7.19
C LEU A 125 13.67 8.36 -7.90
N GLU A 126 14.81 8.41 -7.22
CA GLU A 126 16.07 7.84 -7.71
C GLU A 126 16.31 6.47 -7.07
N LEU A 127 16.08 5.40 -7.82
CA LEU A 127 16.22 4.04 -7.29
C LEU A 127 17.67 3.68 -6.96
N SER A 128 18.64 4.28 -7.64
CA SER A 128 20.07 4.09 -7.38
C SER A 128 20.52 4.61 -6.01
N SER A 129 19.73 5.48 -5.37
CA SER A 129 20.02 5.99 -4.02
C SER A 129 19.35 5.15 -2.92
N ALA A 130 18.78 3.98 -3.25
CA ALA A 130 18.16 3.11 -2.27
C ALA A 130 19.19 2.62 -1.26
N MET A 131 18.85 2.76 0.03
CA MET A 131 19.66 2.27 1.14
C MET A 131 19.11 0.93 1.60
N ILE A 132 20.00 0.00 1.93
CA ILE A 132 19.63 -1.24 2.60
C ILE A 132 19.10 -0.85 3.98
N SER A 133 17.84 -1.19 4.25
CA SER A 133 17.29 -1.03 5.59
C SER A 133 18.04 -2.01 6.48
N GLY A 134 18.78 -1.52 7.47
CA GLY A 134 19.56 -2.35 8.40
C GLY A 134 18.72 -3.20 9.36
N LEU A 135 17.42 -3.37 9.08
CA LEU A 135 16.45 -4.07 9.91
C LEU A 135 16.71 -5.58 9.98
N ASP A 136 17.45 -6.14 9.03
CA ASP A 136 17.66 -7.60 8.93
C ASP A 136 19.03 -8.06 9.47
N ASN A 137 19.85 -7.16 10.02
CA ASN A 137 21.23 -7.47 10.40
C ASN A 137 21.47 -7.68 11.90
N ASN A 138 20.41 -7.80 12.72
CA ASN A 138 20.57 -8.06 14.14
C ASN A 138 20.13 -9.50 14.50
N PRO A 139 21.06 -10.45 14.69
CA PRO A 139 20.71 -11.83 15.09
C PRO A 139 19.99 -11.92 16.45
N ALA A 140 19.86 -10.80 17.17
CA ALA A 140 19.15 -10.71 18.46
C ALA A 140 17.62 -10.71 18.35
N ASP A 141 17.02 -10.43 17.19
CA ASP A 141 15.54 -10.42 17.03
C ASP A 141 14.95 -11.82 16.76
N SER A 142 15.78 -12.86 16.80
CA SER A 142 15.35 -14.26 16.63
C SER A 142 14.94 -14.96 17.94
N ILE A 143 14.96 -14.26 19.08
CA ILE A 143 14.54 -14.80 20.37
C ILE A 143 13.72 -13.75 21.12
N HIS A 144 12.40 -13.76 20.94
CA HIS A 144 11.39 -13.57 22.01
C HIS A 144 9.96 -13.71 21.47
#